data_AF-A0A919MFL7-F1
#
_entry.id   AF-A0A919MFL7-F1
#
_cell.length_a   1.000
_cell.length_b   1.000
_cell.length_c   1.000
_cell.angle_alpha   90.00
_cell.angle_beta   90.00
_cell.angle_gamma   90.00
#
_symmetry.space_group_name_H-M   'P 1'
#
loop_
_entity.id
_entity.type
_entity.pdbx_description
1 polymer ?
#
loop_
_entity_poly.entity_id
_entity_poly.type
_entity_poly.pdbx_seq_one_letter_code
_entity_poly.pdbx_strand_id
1 'polypeptide(L)'
;MVRMAQRPAHVDLACEPQPGGSLSSAAGEAPAAVLYPARVSSLSDAELDALVAEAVVDCYDEHEQLSGLFAMIEGDLAVPFETEVLGVPVVVRKVDLRSSGIVAICHRGRLRQTIEILDLSLPDPAPDGAQWIEAYRWWAGTQ
;
A
#
# COMPACT_ATOMS: atom_id res chain seq x y z
N MET A 1 -21.45 -10.84 31.01
CA MET A 1 -21.08 -10.50 32.41
C MET A 1 -19.70 -11.03 32.72
N VAL A 2 -18.66 -10.19 32.66
CA VAL A 2 -17.41 -10.38 33.42
C VAL A 2 -17.03 -9.00 33.98
N ARG A 3 -16.66 -9.00 35.24
CA ARG A 3 -16.65 -7.88 36.20
C ARG A 3 -15.43 -6.97 36.03
N MET A 4 -15.63 -5.71 36.41
CA MET A 4 -14.65 -4.65 36.61
C MET A 4 -13.52 -5.00 37.59
N ALA A 5 -12.34 -4.39 37.38
CA ALA A 5 -11.46 -3.81 38.42
C ALA A 5 -10.42 -2.88 37.73
N GLN A 6 -10.53 -1.54 37.78
CA GLN A 6 -10.19 -0.61 38.88
C GLN A 6 -8.75 -0.05 38.77
N ARG A 7 -8.65 1.17 38.22
CA ARG A 7 -7.65 2.22 38.55
C ARG A 7 -7.94 2.77 39.97
N PRO A 8 -7.11 3.58 40.68
CA PRO A 8 -5.96 4.39 40.22
C PRO A 8 -4.74 4.43 41.20
N ALA A 9 -3.68 5.17 40.86
CA ALA A 9 -2.91 5.95 41.84
C ALA A 9 -2.21 7.13 41.16
N HIS A 10 -2.59 8.31 41.62
CA HIS A 10 -2.01 9.62 41.37
C HIS A 10 -0.73 9.75 42.21
N VAL A 11 0.34 10.33 41.65
CA VAL A 11 1.34 11.09 42.43
C VAL A 11 1.66 12.33 41.61
N ASP A 12 1.15 13.46 42.09
CA ASP A 12 1.72 14.78 41.86
C ASP A 12 3.01 14.88 42.65
N LEU A 13 4.10 15.28 42.00
CA LEU A 13 5.16 16.03 42.68
C LEU A 13 5.75 17.03 41.69
N ALA A 14 5.37 18.29 41.87
CA ALA A 14 5.99 19.44 41.25
C ALA A 14 7.42 19.64 41.80
N CYS A 15 8.36 19.96 40.91
CA CYS A 15 9.63 20.58 41.25
C CYS A 15 9.82 21.78 40.31
N GLU A 16 9.89 22.96 40.91
CA GLU A 16 10.05 24.27 40.27
C GLU A 16 11.50 24.51 39.73
N PRO A 17 11.73 25.60 38.96
CA PRO A 17 12.68 25.64 37.85
C PRO A 17 14.05 26.26 38.17
N GLN A 18 15.03 26.02 37.28
CA GLN A 18 16.28 26.77 37.20
C GLN A 18 16.64 27.10 35.74
N PRO A 19 17.37 28.21 35.49
CA PRO A 19 17.31 28.96 34.23
C PRO A 19 18.49 28.68 33.29
N GLY A 20 18.31 29.08 32.02
CA GLY A 20 19.37 29.66 31.19
C GLY A 20 20.41 28.69 30.63
N GLY A 21 20.12 28.14 29.45
CA GLY A 21 21.11 27.52 28.57
C GLY A 21 20.80 27.82 27.12
N SER A 22 21.38 28.91 26.60
CA SER A 22 21.35 29.23 25.17
C SER A 22 22.15 28.18 24.42
N LEU A 23 21.48 27.36 23.61
CA LEU A 23 22.13 26.55 22.59
C LEU A 23 21.53 26.91 21.23
N SER A 24 22.37 27.62 20.49
CA SER A 24 22.30 28.01 19.09
C SER A 24 21.39 27.12 18.23
N SER A 25 20.44 27.77 17.55
CA SER A 25 19.64 27.23 16.47
C SER A 25 20.54 26.76 15.31
N ALA A 26 20.87 25.48 15.29
CA ALA A 26 21.07 24.79 14.03
C ALA A 26 19.68 24.39 13.52
N ALA A 27 19.15 25.16 12.58
CA ALA A 27 18.02 24.73 11.76
C ALA A 27 18.49 23.50 10.98
N GLY A 28 18.34 22.32 11.59
CA GLY A 28 18.28 21.08 10.84
C GLY A 28 17.03 21.17 10.00
N GLU A 29 17.22 21.48 8.72
CA GLU A 29 16.18 21.43 7.71
C GLU A 29 15.49 20.07 7.84
N ALA A 30 14.29 20.05 8.40
CA ALA A 30 13.47 18.85 8.39
C ALA A 30 13.37 18.44 6.91
N PRO A 31 13.70 17.19 6.54
CA PRO A 31 13.58 16.79 5.15
C PRO A 31 12.15 17.10 4.74
N ALA A 32 12.01 17.86 3.65
CA ALA A 32 10.72 18.20 3.08
C ALA A 32 9.89 16.92 3.07
N ALA A 33 8.73 16.95 3.73
CA ALA A 33 7.81 15.83 3.72
C ALA A 33 7.61 15.48 2.25
N VAL A 34 8.15 14.32 1.84
CA VAL A 34 7.92 13.79 0.50
C VAL A 34 6.42 13.56 0.47
N LEU A 35 5.70 14.48 -0.14
CA LEU A 35 4.31 14.30 -0.48
C LEU A 35 4.34 13.21 -1.54
N TYR A 36 4.17 11.96 -1.10
CA TYR A 36 3.80 10.90 -2.02
C TYR A 36 2.54 11.38 -2.72
N PRO A 37 2.52 11.50 -4.06
CA PRO A 37 1.29 11.82 -4.73
C PRO A 37 0.24 10.82 -4.23
N ALA A 38 -0.89 11.33 -3.77
CA ALA A 38 -2.05 10.49 -3.53
C ALA A 38 -2.24 9.66 -4.80
N ARG A 39 -2.40 8.35 -4.63
CA ARG A 39 -2.47 7.39 -5.72
C ARG A 39 -3.75 7.69 -6.50
N VAL A 40 -3.66 8.55 -7.51
CA VAL A 40 -4.82 8.97 -8.31
C VAL A 40 -5.16 7.79 -9.23
N SER A 41 -6.19 7.04 -8.89
CA SER A 41 -6.88 6.19 -9.86
C SER A 41 -7.50 7.11 -10.90
N SER A 42 -7.28 6.83 -12.18
CA SER A 42 -7.96 7.56 -13.26
C SER A 42 -9.44 7.14 -13.39
N LEU A 43 -9.83 6.06 -12.70
CA LEU A 43 -11.15 5.45 -12.70
C LEU A 43 -12.04 6.00 -11.57
N SER A 44 -13.33 6.13 -11.87
CA SER A 44 -14.37 6.42 -10.89
C SER A 44 -14.73 5.20 -10.04
N ASP A 45 -15.32 5.43 -8.87
CA ASP A 45 -15.78 4.37 -7.96
C ASP A 45 -16.70 3.36 -8.67
N ALA A 46 -17.60 3.82 -9.56
CA ALA A 46 -18.50 2.94 -10.30
C ALA A 46 -17.77 2.07 -11.34
N GLU A 47 -16.69 2.57 -11.94
CA GLU A 47 -15.84 1.79 -12.84
C GLU A 47 -15.02 0.76 -12.06
N LEU A 48 -14.52 1.13 -10.88
CA LEU A 48 -13.82 0.22 -9.98
C LEU A 48 -14.75 -0.90 -9.48
N ASP A 49 -15.97 -0.57 -9.06
CA ASP A 49 -16.99 -1.54 -8.67
C ASP A 49 -17.33 -2.50 -9.82
N ALA A 50 -17.41 -2.00 -11.06
CA ALA A 50 -17.67 -2.85 -12.23
C ALA A 50 -16.53 -3.83 -12.49
N LEU A 51 -15.27 -3.38 -12.41
CA LEU A 51 -14.10 -4.26 -12.55
C LEU A 51 -14.06 -5.31 -11.45
N VAL A 52 -14.32 -4.92 -10.20
CA VAL A 52 -14.39 -5.88 -9.08
C VAL A 52 -15.50 -6.90 -9.32
N ALA A 53 -16.70 -6.45 -9.70
CA ALA A 53 -17.83 -7.34 -9.99
C ALA A 53 -17.53 -8.34 -11.12
N GLU A 54 -16.79 -7.93 -12.15
CA GLU A 54 -16.31 -8.81 -13.20
C GLU A 54 -15.36 -9.88 -12.66
N ALA A 55 -14.37 -9.48 -11.85
CA ALA A 55 -13.37 -10.39 -11.29
C ALA A 55 -13.95 -11.40 -10.29
N VAL A 56 -15.08 -11.09 -9.65
CA VAL A 56 -15.67 -11.91 -8.57
C VAL A 56 -17.00 -12.59 -8.92
N VAL A 57 -17.39 -12.58 -10.19
CA VAL A 57 -18.73 -13.04 -10.63
C VAL A 57 -19.08 -14.46 -10.17
N ASP A 58 -18.09 -15.35 -10.08
CA ASP A 58 -18.26 -16.76 -9.70
C ASP A 58 -17.67 -17.09 -8.30
N CYS A 59 -17.42 -16.08 -7.47
CA CYS A 59 -16.79 -16.25 -6.16
C CYS A 59 -17.82 -16.27 -5.02
N TYR A 60 -17.64 -17.19 -4.07
CA TYR A 60 -18.50 -17.41 -2.92
C TYR A 60 -17.90 -16.87 -1.60
N ASP A 61 -16.58 -16.73 -1.52
CA ASP A 61 -15.87 -16.19 -0.35
C ASP A 61 -14.70 -15.26 -0.72
N GLU A 62 -14.11 -14.61 0.29
CA GLU A 62 -13.00 -13.66 0.11
C GLU A 62 -11.75 -14.29 -0.51
N HIS A 63 -11.49 -15.57 -0.26
CA HIS A 63 -10.34 -16.26 -0.82
C HIS A 63 -10.52 -16.52 -2.32
N GLU A 64 -11.73 -16.90 -2.72
CA GLU A 64 -12.11 -17.01 -4.12
C GLU A 64 -12.09 -15.65 -4.81
N GLN A 65 -12.61 -14.59 -4.17
CA GLN A 65 -12.55 -13.22 -4.70
C GLN A 65 -11.11 -12.75 -4.94
N LEU A 66 -10.22 -12.97 -3.96
CA LEU A 66 -8.80 -12.68 -4.08
C LEU A 66 -8.16 -13.44 -5.25
N SER A 67 -8.54 -14.70 -5.43
CA SER A 67 -8.06 -15.55 -6.54
C SER A 67 -8.58 -15.08 -7.90
N GLY A 68 -9.84 -14.62 -7.97
CA GLY A 68 -10.44 -14.03 -9.17
C GLY A 68 -9.75 -12.73 -9.59
N LEU A 69 -9.52 -11.83 -8.64
CA LEU A 69 -8.75 -10.60 -8.85
C LEU A 69 -7.31 -10.90 -9.30
N PHE A 70 -6.66 -11.89 -8.69
CA PHE A 70 -5.34 -12.34 -9.11
C PHE A 70 -5.33 -12.84 -10.56
N ALA A 71 -6.34 -13.61 -10.98
CA ALA A 71 -6.43 -14.12 -12.33
C ALA A 71 -6.55 -12.98 -13.37
N MET A 72 -7.35 -11.95 -13.09
CA MET A 72 -7.48 -10.79 -13.98
C MET A 72 -6.15 -10.01 -14.06
N ILE A 73 -5.46 -9.81 -12.93
CA ILE A 73 -4.15 -9.13 -12.95
C ILE A 73 -3.09 -9.96 -13.68
N GLU A 74 -3.00 -11.26 -13.43
CA GLU A 74 -2.00 -12.12 -14.08
C GLU A 74 -2.24 -12.23 -15.60
N GLY A 75 -3.50 -12.26 -16.03
CA GLY A 75 -3.89 -12.38 -17.43
C GLY A 75 -3.69 -11.11 -18.26
N ASP A 76 -4.00 -9.94 -17.69
CA ASP A 76 -4.09 -8.69 -18.45
C ASP A 76 -2.95 -7.70 -18.18
N LEU A 77 -2.24 -7.79 -17.05
CA LEU A 77 -1.16 -6.86 -16.74
C LEU A 77 0.03 -7.07 -17.68
N ALA A 78 0.31 -6.07 -18.52
CA ALA A 78 1.47 -6.08 -19.37
C ALA A 78 2.76 -6.07 -18.55
N VAL A 79 3.55 -7.14 -18.67
CA VAL A 79 4.88 -7.27 -18.07
C VAL A 79 5.90 -7.66 -19.16
N PRO A 80 7.17 -7.22 -19.05
CA PRO A 80 7.73 -6.42 -17.96
C PRO A 80 7.49 -4.91 -18.12
N PHE A 81 7.45 -4.19 -17.00
CA PHE A 81 7.48 -2.72 -16.96
C PHE A 81 8.39 -2.21 -15.84
N GLU A 82 8.89 -0.97 -16.01
CA GLU A 82 9.72 -0.29 -15.02
C GLU A 82 8.86 0.55 -14.07
N THR A 83 9.23 0.58 -12.79
CA THR A 83 8.60 1.45 -11.80
C THR A 83 9.57 1.76 -10.65
N GLU A 84 9.17 2.63 -9.73
CA GLU A 84 9.94 2.97 -8.54
C GLU A 84 9.24 2.50 -7.26
N VAL A 85 10.02 1.88 -6.37
CA VAL A 85 9.56 1.47 -5.05
C VAL A 85 10.43 2.18 -4.03
N LEU A 86 9.81 3.08 -3.24
CA LEU A 86 10.53 3.94 -2.28
C LEU A 86 11.69 4.73 -2.93
N GLY A 87 11.49 5.20 -4.17
CA GLY A 87 12.51 5.93 -4.96
C GLY A 87 13.61 5.05 -5.56
N VAL A 88 13.46 3.73 -5.53
CA VAL A 88 14.39 2.78 -6.13
C VAL A 88 13.81 2.21 -7.43
N PRO A 89 14.47 2.36 -8.59
CA PRO A 89 14.00 1.80 -9.84
C PRO A 89 14.09 0.27 -9.83
N VAL A 90 13.00 -0.38 -10.24
CA VAL A 90 12.85 -1.83 -10.32
C VAL A 90 12.07 -2.20 -11.59
N VAL A 91 12.27 -3.44 -12.05
CA VAL A 91 11.49 -4.01 -13.17
C VAL A 91 10.52 -5.03 -12.62
N VAL A 92 9.22 -4.80 -12.79
CA VAL A 92 8.17 -5.78 -12.51
C VAL A 92 8.17 -6.80 -13.63
N ARG A 93 8.32 -8.09 -13.31
CA ARG A 93 8.38 -9.16 -14.32
C ARG A 93 7.18 -10.09 -14.36
N LYS A 94 6.49 -10.21 -13.23
CA LYS A 94 5.26 -10.99 -13.09
C LYS A 94 4.59 -10.64 -11.76
N VAL A 95 3.36 -11.09 -11.60
CA VAL A 95 2.67 -11.16 -10.31
C VAL A 95 2.63 -12.60 -9.82
N ASP A 96 2.30 -12.80 -8.54
CA ASP A 96 2.17 -14.12 -7.92
C ASP A 96 1.15 -14.01 -6.77
N LEU A 97 0.45 -15.11 -6.48
CA LEU A 97 -0.48 -15.18 -5.36
C LEU A 97 0.22 -15.81 -4.14
N ARG A 98 0.03 -15.21 -2.98
CA ARG A 98 0.58 -15.65 -1.69
C ARG A 98 -0.51 -15.64 -0.63
N SER A 99 -0.21 -16.24 0.52
CA SER A 99 -1.11 -16.21 1.68
C SER A 99 -1.35 -14.79 2.24
N SER A 100 -0.47 -13.83 1.94
CA SER A 100 -0.62 -12.42 2.32
C SER A 100 -1.42 -11.59 1.31
N GLY A 101 -1.70 -12.12 0.12
CA GLY A 101 -2.29 -11.37 -0.99
C GLY A 101 -1.51 -11.51 -2.28
N ILE A 102 -1.72 -10.55 -3.18
CA ILE A 102 -1.09 -10.52 -4.50
C ILE A 102 0.23 -9.75 -4.43
N VAL A 103 1.32 -10.35 -4.90
CA VAL A 103 2.65 -9.75 -4.89
C VAL A 103 3.19 -9.55 -6.31
N ALA A 104 3.89 -8.45 -6.53
CA ALA A 104 4.72 -8.23 -7.70
C ALA A 104 6.12 -8.82 -7.48
N ILE A 105 6.64 -9.52 -8.49
CA ILE A 105 8.03 -10.00 -8.52
C ILE A 105 8.88 -8.97 -9.26
N CYS A 106 9.62 -8.20 -8.48
CA CYS A 106 10.44 -7.11 -8.94
C CYS A 106 11.92 -7.51 -9.01
N HIS A 107 12.61 -7.01 -10.03
CA HIS A 107 14.03 -7.24 -10.25
C HIS A 107 14.80 -5.93 -10.25
N ARG A 108 15.97 -5.94 -9.61
CA ARG A 108 16.99 -4.88 -9.73
C ARG A 108 18.34 -5.53 -9.99
N GLY A 109 18.76 -5.52 -11.26
CA GLY A 109 19.93 -6.28 -11.70
C GLY A 109 19.76 -7.78 -11.40
N ARG A 110 20.61 -8.31 -10.51
CA ARG A 110 20.57 -9.72 -10.08
C ARG A 110 19.66 -9.98 -8.88
N LEU A 111 19.20 -8.93 -8.21
CA LEU A 111 18.35 -9.05 -7.02
C LEU A 111 16.89 -9.25 -7.44
N ARG A 112 16.22 -10.18 -6.76
CA ARG A 112 14.79 -10.45 -6.90
C ARG A 112 14.11 -10.16 -5.56
N GLN A 113 13.03 -9.37 -5.59
CA GLN A 113 12.26 -8.99 -4.42
C GLN A 113 10.76 -9.15 -4.71
N THR A 114 10.01 -9.55 -3.69
CA THR A 114 8.54 -9.54 -3.67
C THR A 114 8.08 -8.24 -3.02
N ILE A 115 7.15 -7.53 -3.68
CA ILE A 115 6.49 -6.34 -3.15
C ILE A 115 5.00 -6.57 -3.22
N GLU A 116 4.26 -6.27 -2.15
CA GLU A 116 2.80 -6.34 -2.17
C GLU A 116 2.25 -5.42 -3.25
N ILE A 117 1.31 -5.90 -4.06
CA ILE A 117 0.82 -5.13 -5.21
C ILE A 117 0.08 -3.84 -4.77
N LEU A 118 -0.44 -3.84 -3.54
CA LEU A 118 -1.01 -2.66 -2.89
C LEU A 118 0.03 -1.56 -2.68
N ASP A 119 1.29 -1.91 -2.46
CA ASP A 119 2.41 -0.99 -2.25
C ASP A 119 3.12 -0.58 -3.55
N LEU A 120 2.85 -1.27 -4.66
CA LEU A 120 3.52 -1.03 -5.94
C LEU A 120 3.16 0.33 -6.55
N SER A 121 4.09 1.26 -6.73
CA SER A 121 3.82 2.46 -7.54
C SER A 121 3.59 2.07 -9.00
N LEU A 122 2.63 2.70 -9.68
CA LEU A 122 2.48 2.54 -11.13
C LEU A 122 3.22 3.68 -11.84
N PRO A 123 3.94 3.41 -12.94
CA PRO A 123 4.58 4.46 -13.73
C PRO A 123 3.52 5.32 -14.46
N ASP A 124 3.94 6.48 -14.97
CA ASP A 124 3.15 7.30 -15.88
C ASP A 124 3.89 7.41 -17.23
N PRO A 125 3.31 6.91 -18.34
CA PRO A 125 2.00 6.25 -18.44
C PRO A 125 1.98 4.87 -17.79
N ALA A 126 0.80 4.47 -17.30
CA ALA A 126 0.57 3.16 -16.72
C ALA A 126 0.68 2.04 -17.77
N PRO A 127 1.12 0.83 -17.39
CA PRO A 127 1.12 -0.31 -18.30
C PRO A 127 -0.31 -0.76 -18.61
N ASP A 128 -0.52 -1.39 -19.77
CA ASP A 128 -1.80 -2.02 -20.10
C ASP A 128 -2.18 -3.04 -19.01
N GLY A 129 -3.47 -3.09 -18.67
CA GLY A 129 -3.98 -3.95 -17.59
C GLY A 129 -3.82 -3.39 -16.18
N ALA A 130 -3.23 -2.19 -16.00
CA ALA A 130 -3.08 -1.56 -14.70
C ALA A 130 -4.40 -1.29 -13.97
N GLN A 131 -5.53 -1.19 -14.69
CA GLN A 131 -6.86 -1.05 -14.09
C GLN A 131 -7.21 -2.19 -13.13
N TRP A 132 -6.69 -3.41 -13.37
CA TRP A 132 -6.92 -4.55 -12.49
C TRP A 132 -6.18 -4.42 -11.16
N ILE A 133 -5.05 -3.72 -11.14
CA ILE A 133 -4.35 -3.35 -9.90
C ILE A 133 -5.16 -2.32 -9.12
N GLU A 134 -5.79 -1.36 -9.80
CA GLU A 134 -6.68 -0.38 -9.16
C GLU A 134 -7.94 -1.05 -8.60
N ALA A 135 -8.55 -1.98 -9.33
CA ALA A 135 -9.69 -2.77 -8.87
C ALA A 135 -9.34 -3.58 -7.61
N TYR A 136 -8.18 -4.23 -7.56
CA TYR A 136 -7.74 -4.94 -6.36
C TYR A 136 -7.50 -4.01 -5.16
N ARG A 137 -6.94 -2.81 -5.40
CA ARG A 137 -6.78 -1.79 -4.34
C ARG A 137 -8.13 -1.32 -3.80
N TRP A 138 -9.10 -1.12 -4.68
CA TRP A 138 -10.46 -0.75 -4.32
C TRP A 138 -11.10 -1.84 -3.46
N TRP A 139 -11.14 -3.08 -3.96
CA TRP A 139 -11.69 -4.24 -3.26
C TRP A 139 -11.08 -4.46 -1.87
N ALA A 140 -9.76 -4.28 -1.73
CA ALA A 140 -9.06 -4.43 -0.45
C ALA A 140 -9.38 -3.29 0.54
N GLY A 141 -9.76 -2.10 0.05
CA GLY A 141 -10.17 -0.97 0.88
C GLY A 141 -11.65 -0.99 1.28
N THR A 142 -12.48 -1.78 0.59
CA THR A 142 -13.92 -1.92 0.85
C THR A 142 -14.28 -3.09 1.77
N GLN A 143 -13.31 -3.89 2.22
CA GLN A 143 -13.53 -4.98 3.19
C GLN A 143 -13.91 -4.45 4.58
#